data_AF-A0A8T5TNV0-F1
#
_entry.id   AF-A0A8T5TNV0-F1
#
_cell.length_a   1.000
_cell.length_b   1.000
_cell.length_c   1.000
_cell.angle_alpha   90.00
_cell.angle_beta   90.00
_cell.angle_gamma   90.00
#
_symmetry.space_group_name_H-M   'P 1'
#
loop_
_entity.id
_entity.type
_entity.pdbx_description
1 polymer ?
#
loop_
_entity_poly.entity_id
_entity_poly.type
_entity_poly.pdbx_seq_one_letter_code
_entity_poly.pdbx_strand_id
1 'polypeptide(L)'
;MSNVQKFYFFRCYHCGEWFYSNKMIKTKKCWKCSRSFQFKNSFKVIRTVTLKDAIKIIKNLKIKGEKGTLFKFLDYGKNLN
;
A
#
# COMPACT_ATOMS: atom_id res chain seq x y z
N MET A 1 -7.29 1.75 -24.47
CA MET A 1 -7.86 2.41 -23.27
C MET A 1 -7.11 1.94 -22.04
N SER A 2 -6.56 2.87 -21.25
CA SER A 2 -5.87 2.53 -20.01
C SER A 2 -6.92 2.09 -18.98
N ASN A 3 -6.94 0.80 -18.60
CA ASN A 3 -7.81 0.32 -17.52
C ASN A 3 -7.30 0.81 -16.18
N VAL A 4 -7.66 2.05 -15.84
CA VAL A 4 -7.34 2.68 -14.56
C VAL A 4 -8.33 2.16 -13.51
N GLN A 5 -7.80 1.71 -12.38
CA GLN A 5 -8.60 1.15 -11.28
C GLN A 5 -8.14 1.73 -9.94
N LYS A 6 -9.04 1.72 -8.96
CA LYS A 6 -8.71 2.09 -7.58
C LYS A 6 -7.93 0.95 -6.93
N PHE A 7 -6.71 1.25 -6.47
CA PHE A 7 -5.86 0.34 -5.72
C PHE A 7 -5.66 0.84 -4.30
N TYR A 8 -5.68 -0.09 -3.37
CA TYR A 8 -5.32 0.07 -1.97
C TYR A 8 -3.92 -0.50 -1.77
N PHE A 9 -2.99 0.32 -1.30
CA PHE A 9 -1.64 -0.08 -0.89
C PHE A 9 -1.58 -0.07 0.62
N PHE A 10 -1.19 -1.16 1.26
CA PHE A 10 -1.32 -1.30 2.71
C PHE A 10 -0.21 -2.15 3.32
N ARG A 11 0.07 -1.92 4.61
CA ARG A 11 1.12 -2.63 5.35
C ARG A 11 0.54 -3.68 6.29
N CYS A 12 1.21 -4.82 6.40
CA CYS A 12 1.00 -5.70 7.53
C CYS A 12 1.46 -4.99 8.81
N TYR A 13 0.56 -4.78 9.77
CA TYR A 13 0.91 -4.11 11.03
C TYR A 13 1.77 -4.97 11.96
N HIS A 14 2.00 -6.26 11.65
CA HIS A 14 2.89 -7.13 12.42
C HIS A 14 4.35 -7.08 11.96
N CYS A 15 4.60 -6.93 10.66
CA CYS A 15 5.96 -7.06 10.08
C CYS A 15 6.31 -6.00 9.05
N GLY A 16 5.44 -5.02 8.84
CA GLY A 16 5.70 -3.90 7.94
C GLY A 16 5.52 -4.18 6.46
N GLU A 17 5.37 -5.45 6.06
CA GLU A 17 5.39 -5.85 4.65
C GLU A 17 4.26 -5.18 3.86
N TRP A 18 4.59 -4.73 2.65
CA TRP A 18 3.67 -4.00 1.78
C TRP A 18 2.88 -4.93 0.86
N PHE A 19 1.60 -4.61 0.70
CA PHE A 19 0.62 -5.29 -0.14
C PHE A 19 -0.17 -4.28 -0.97
N TYR A 20 -0.80 -4.77 -2.03
CA TYR A 20 -1.80 -4.01 -2.77
C TYR A 20 -3.02 -4.87 -3.13
N SER A 21 -4.17 -4.23 -3.34
CA SER A 21 -5.41 -4.87 -3.79
C SER A 21 -6.27 -3.85 -4.53
N ASN A 22 -6.95 -4.24 -5.60
CA ASN A 22 -8.02 -3.45 -6.22
C ASN A 22 -9.41 -3.80 -5.67
N LYS A 23 -9.49 -4.81 -4.80
CA LYS A 23 -10.73 -5.23 -4.12
C LYS A 23 -10.72 -4.76 -2.67
N MET A 24 -11.91 -4.45 -2.17
CA MET A 24 -12.11 -4.23 -0.74
C MET A 24 -11.93 -5.56 0.00
N ILE A 25 -11.00 -5.60 0.95
CA ILE A 25 -10.71 -6.78 1.76
C ILE A 25 -10.93 -6.45 3.24
N LYS A 26 -11.46 -7.42 4.01
CA LYS A 26 -11.64 -7.27 5.47
C LYS A 26 -10.39 -7.73 6.22
N THR A 27 -9.82 -8.85 5.79
CA THR A 27 -8.64 -9.48 6.40
C THR A 27 -7.66 -9.93 5.32
N LYS A 28 -6.39 -10.06 5.69
CA LYS A 28 -5.32 -10.56 4.82
C LYS A 28 -4.38 -11.44 5.63
N LYS A 29 -4.03 -12.63 5.10
CA LYS A 29 -2.88 -13.41 5.59
C LYS A 29 -1.59 -12.84 4.99
N CYS A 30 -0.65 -12.47 5.84
CA CYS A 30 0.67 -12.02 5.44
C CYS A 30 1.52 -13.23 5.05
N TRP A 31 2.09 -13.25 3.84
CA TRP A 31 2.99 -14.34 3.42
C TRP A 31 4.36 -14.26 4.07
N LYS A 32 4.79 -13.09 4.57
CA LYS A 32 6.10 -12.88 5.19
C LYS A 32 6.17 -13.36 6.64
N CYS A 33 5.19 -12.99 7.46
CA CYS A 33 5.16 -13.34 8.88
C CYS A 33 4.10 -14.39 9.23
N SER A 34 3.39 -14.93 8.23
CA SER A 34 2.31 -15.91 8.37
C SER A 34 1.11 -15.50 9.23
N ARG A 35 1.12 -14.30 9.84
CA ARG A 35 0.02 -13.77 10.65
C ARG A 35 -1.10 -13.20 9.78
N SER A 36 -2.32 -13.40 10.24
CA SER A 36 -3.51 -12.74 9.69
C SER A 36 -3.67 -11.36 10.31
N PHE A 37 -4.18 -10.42 9.53
CA PHE A 37 -4.37 -9.05 9.97
C PHE A 37 -5.61 -8.41 9.36
N GLN A 38 -6.25 -7.52 10.12
CA GLN A 38 -7.44 -6.77 9.68
C GLN A 38 -7.03 -5.57 8.83
N PHE A 39 -7.62 -5.44 7.64
CA PHE A 39 -7.33 -4.35 6.71
C PHE A 39 -7.75 -2.98 7.25
N LYS A 40 -8.78 -2.92 8.10
CA LYS A 40 -9.17 -1.67 8.77
C LYS A 40 -8.04 -1.09 9.63
N ASN A 41 -7.25 -1.94 10.29
CA ASN A 41 -6.19 -1.54 11.21
C ASN A 41 -4.83 -1.33 10.52
N SER A 42 -4.68 -1.74 9.25
CA SER A 42 -3.44 -1.48 8.51
C SER A 42 -3.35 -0.02 8.05
N PHE A 43 -2.13 0.55 8.14
CA PHE A 43 -1.77 1.74 7.37
C PHE A 43 -2.01 1.47 5.89
N LYS A 44 -2.68 2.40 5.22
CA LYS A 44 -3.07 2.24 3.83
C LYS A 44 -3.14 3.57 3.09
N VAL A 45 -2.83 3.52 1.81
CA VAL A 45 -2.92 4.62 0.85
C VAL A 45 -3.74 4.15 -0.34
N ILE A 46 -4.58 5.03 -0.87
CA ILE A 46 -5.44 4.75 -2.02
C ILE A 46 -4.91 5.52 -3.23
N ARG A 47 -4.79 4.88 -4.38
CA ARG A 47 -4.43 5.52 -5.65
C ARG A 47 -5.25 4.94 -6.79
N THR A 48 -5.67 5.79 -7.72
CA THR A 48 -6.36 5.40 -8.95
C THR A 48 -5.33 5.37 -10.07
N VAL A 49 -4.90 4.17 -10.47
CA VAL A 49 -3.77 3.96 -11.40
C VAL A 49 -3.99 2.73 -12.27
N THR A 50 -3.19 2.53 -13.30
CA THR A 50 -3.20 1.27 -14.08
C THR A 50 -2.60 0.13 -13.26
N LEU A 51 -2.88 -1.12 -13.62
CA LEU A 51 -2.25 -2.28 -12.99
C LEU A 51 -0.72 -2.24 -13.08
N LYS A 52 -0.18 -1.79 -14.23
CA LYS A 52 1.27 -1.65 -14.46
C LYS A 52 1.88 -0.66 -13.47
N ASP A 53 1.22 0.47 -13.25
CA ASP A 53 1.66 1.48 -12.29
C ASP A 53 1.52 0.98 -10.85
N ALA A 54 0.45 0.24 -10.53
CA ALA A 54 0.30 -0.36 -9.21
C ALA A 54 1.45 -1.31 -8.87
N ILE A 55 1.88 -2.14 -9.83
CA ILE A 55 3.06 -3.02 -9.68
C ILE A 55 4.34 -2.20 -9.48
N LYS A 56 4.51 -1.09 -10.21
CA LYS A 56 5.67 -0.21 -10.05
C LYS A 56 5.68 0.45 -8.68
N ILE A 57 4.54 0.93 -8.21
CA ILE A 57 4.38 1.55 -6.88
C ILE A 57 4.73 0.55 -5.79
N ILE A 58 4.15 -0.66 -5.80
CA ILE A 58 4.40 -1.64 -4.73
C ILE A 58 5.88 -2.07 -4.67
N LYS A 59 6.54 -2.22 -5.83
CA LYS A 59 7.99 -2.49 -5.89
C LYS A 59 8.78 -1.37 -5.24
N ASN A 60 8.48 -0.12 -5.56
CA ASN A 60 9.13 1.05 -4.96
C ASN A 60 8.90 1.14 -3.44
N LEU A 61 7.69 0.80 -2.96
CA LEU A 61 7.37 0.78 -1.53
C LEU A 61 8.16 -0.30 -0.78
N LYS A 62 8.33 -1.48 -1.38
CA LYS A 62 9.12 -2.58 -0.80
C LYS A 62 10.61 -2.25 -0.75
N ILE A 63 11.17 -1.63 -1.81
CA ILE A 63 12.59 -1.28 -1.90
C ILE A 63 12.98 -0.21 -0.88
N LYS A 64 12.13 0.83 -0.71
CA LYS A 64 12.48 1.99 0.14
C LYS A 64 12.41 1.70 1.65
N GLY A 65 11.89 0.55 2.07
CA GLY A 65 11.69 0.21 3.47
C GLY A 65 10.77 1.19 4.22
N GLU A 66 10.50 0.90 5.49
CA GLU A 66 9.57 1.70 6.32
C GLU A 66 10.01 3.16 6.49
N LYS A 67 11.33 3.40 6.56
CA LYS A 67 11.92 4.71 6.87
C LYS A 67 11.76 5.75 5.76
N GLY A 68 11.90 5.36 4.49
CA GLY A 68 11.80 6.32 3.37
C GLY A 68 10.37 6.64 2.92
N THR A 69 9.40 5.84 3.35
CA THR A 69 8.03 5.88 2.83
C THR A 69 7.14 6.75 3.70
N LEU A 70 7.29 6.70 5.02
CA LEU A 70 6.50 7.53 5.95
C LEU A 70 6.70 9.03 5.68
N PHE A 71 7.95 9.47 5.50
CA PHE A 71 8.29 10.88 5.29
C PHE A 71 7.78 11.44 3.95
N LYS A 72 7.91 10.70 2.84
CA LYS A 72 7.43 11.18 1.53
C LYS A 72 5.91 11.21 1.40
N PHE A 73 5.18 10.36 2.12
CA PHE A 73 3.72 10.42 2.12
C PHE A 73 3.17 11.49 3.08
N LEU A 74 3.87 11.82 4.16
CA LEU A 74 3.53 12.95 5.04
C LEU A 74 3.81 14.30 4.36
N ASP A 75 4.90 14.45 3.62
CA ASP A 75 5.23 15.71 2.91
C ASP A 75 4.31 16.01 1.71
N TYR A 76 3.79 14.98 1.04
CA TYR A 76 2.80 15.19 -0.04
C TYR A 76 1.44 15.67 0.48
N GLY A 77 1.14 15.51 1.77
CA GLY A 77 -0.07 16.06 2.41
C GLY A 77 0.06 17.53 2.81
N LYS A 78 1.29 18.08 2.88
CA LYS A 78 1.54 19.50 3.21
C LYS A 78 1.52 20.44 2.00
N ASN A 79 1.54 19.91 0.78
CA ASN A 79 1.50 20.72 -0.46
C ASN A 79 0.07 20.84 -1.05
N LEU A 80 -0.96 20.66 -0.22
CA LEU A 80 -2.38 20.85 -0.56
C LEU A 80 -3.06 21.90 0.34
N ASN A 81 -2.28 22.80 0.94
CA ASN A 81 -2.78 24.01 1.58
C ASN A 81 -2.18 25.23 0.89
#